data_AF-W7QMT7-F1
#
_entry.id   AF-W7QMT7-F1
#
_cell.length_a   1.000
_cell.length_b   1.000
_cell.length_c   1.000
_cell.angle_alpha   90.00
_cell.angle_beta   90.00
_cell.angle_gamma   90.00
#
_symmetry.space_group_name_H-M   'P 1'
#
loop_
_entity.id
_entity.type
_entity.pdbx_description
1 polymer ?
#
loop_
_entity_poly.entity_id
_entity_poly.type
_entity_poly.pdbx_seq_one_letter_code
_entity_poly.pdbx_strand_id
1 'polypeptide(L)' 'MRVFANPVGLGSLWFDNLATAIGTPVAYDPQARAFITMPPYCANRDVIGCNWIAPQQAPSVEPAP' A
#
# COMPACT_ATOMS: atom_id res chain seq x y z
N MET A 1 -5.46 8.39 -15.80
CA MET A 1 -5.93 8.37 -14.41
C MET A 1 -6.49 6.98 -14.13
N ARG A 2 -5.98 6.24 -13.14
CA ARG A 2 -6.55 4.93 -12.72
C ARG A 2 -7.33 5.14 -11.43
N VAL A 3 -8.53 4.57 -11.41
CA VAL A 3 -9.42 4.54 -10.24
C VAL A 3 -9.35 3.15 -9.64
N PHE A 4 -9.27 3.08 -8.32
CA PHE A 4 -9.21 1.83 -7.56
C PHE A 4 -10.45 1.66 -6.70
N ALA A 5 -10.81 0.40 -6.43
CA ALA A 5 -11.89 0.09 -5.49
C ALA A 5 -11.44 0.39 -4.05
N ASN A 6 -12.34 0.94 -3.24
CA ASN A 6 -12.13 1.09 -1.81
C ASN A 6 -12.21 -0.29 -1.12
N PRO A 7 -11.14 -0.76 -0.43
CA PRO A 7 -11.15 -2.08 0.19
C PRO A 7 -12.06 -2.17 1.43
N VAL A 8 -12.56 -1.05 1.95
CA VAL A 8 -13.36 -0.99 3.19
C VAL A 8 -14.85 -0.80 2.92
N GLY A 9 -15.24 -0.35 1.73
CA GLY A 9 -16.63 -0.03 1.45
C GLY A 9 -16.84 0.56 0.07
N LEU A 10 -17.89 1.36 -0.06
CA LEU A 10 -18.24 1.99 -1.34
C LEU A 10 -17.29 3.16 -1.66
N GLY A 11 -17.26 3.53 -2.94
CA GLY A 11 -16.49 4.66 -3.43
C GLY A 11 -15.18 4.27 -4.11
N SER A 12 -14.51 5.31 -4.60
CA SER A 12 -13.32 5.20 -5.43
C SER A 12 -12.12 5.78 -4.70
N LEU A 13 -10.97 5.12 -4.85
CA LEU A 13 -9.68 5.61 -4.42
C LEU A 13 -8.83 6.00 -5.63
N TRP A 14 -8.07 7.06 -5.45
CA TRP A 14 -7.02 7.52 -6.33
C TRP A 14 -5.66 7.12 -5.76
N PHE A 15 -4.65 7.05 -6.64
CA PHE A 15 -3.33 6.57 -6.24
C PHE A 15 -2.68 7.41 -5.13
N ASP A 16 -3.10 8.65 -4.93
CA ASP A 16 -2.54 9.57 -3.94
C ASP A 16 -3.27 9.47 -2.58
N ASN A 17 -4.37 8.72 -2.50
CA ASN A 17 -5.13 8.57 -1.26
C ASN A 17 -4.38 7.71 -0.25
N LEU A 18 -4.04 8.30 0.90
CA LEU A 18 -3.40 7.60 2.02
C LEU A 18 -4.40 6.97 2.99
N ALA A 19 -5.67 7.39 2.92
CA ALA A 19 -6.78 6.89 3.70
C ALA A 19 -8.07 6.87 2.87
N THR A 20 -9.03 6.05 3.28
CA THR A 20 -10.40 6.07 2.76
C THR A 20 -11.15 7.32 3.23
N ALA A 21 -12.31 7.61 2.63
CA ALA A 21 -13.16 8.74 3.03
C ALA A 21 -13.63 8.67 4.49
N ILE A 22 -13.64 7.48 5.10
CA ILE A 22 -14.01 7.26 6.50
C ILE A 22 -12.79 7.19 7.43
N GLY A 23 -11.60 7.52 6.93
CA GLY A 23 -10.37 7.63 7.71
C GLY A 23 -9.59 6.32 7.90
N THR A 24 -9.98 5.23 7.24
CA THR A 24 -9.20 3.98 7.31
C THR A 24 -7.90 4.13 6.53
N PRO A 25 -6.72 3.93 7.14
CA PRO A 25 -5.46 3.95 6.41
C PRO A 25 -5.44 2.87 5.33
N VAL A 26 -4.91 3.21 4.16
CA VAL A 26 -4.73 2.28 3.04
C VAL A 26 -3.37 2.47 2.41
N ALA A 27 -2.86 1.45 1.73
CA ALA A 27 -1.71 1.54 0.86
C ALA A 27 -1.91 0.68 -0.39
N TYR A 28 -1.27 1.08 -1.48
CA TYR A 28 -1.28 0.39 -2.75
C TYR A 28 -0.29 -0.77 -2.77
N ASP A 29 -0.79 -1.96 -3.07
CA ASP A 29 0.04 -3.12 -3.38
C ASP A 29 0.28 -3.19 -4.90
N PRO A 30 1.54 -3.03 -5.37
CA PRO A 30 1.85 -3.15 -6.79
C PRO A 30 1.68 -4.57 -7.35
N GLN A 31 1.77 -5.61 -6.51
CA GLN A 31 1.59 -7.01 -6.90
C GLN A 31 0.10 -7.31 -7.12
N ALA A 32 -0.74 -7.00 -6.14
CA ALA A 32 -2.20 -7.14 -6.27
C ALA A 32 -2.83 -6.07 -7.18
N ARG A 33 -2.11 -4.99 -7.46
CA ARG A 33 -2.58 -3.80 -8.20
C ARG A 33 -3.84 -3.18 -7.57
N ALA A 34 -3.91 -3.20 -6.25
CA ALA A 34 -5.08 -2.83 -5.46
C ALA A 34 -4.67 -2.13 -4.16
N PHE A 35 -5.63 -1.43 -3.54
CA PHE A 35 -5.46 -0.90 -2.19
C PHE A 35 -5.75 -1.98 -1.14
N ILE A 36 -4.98 -1.97 -0.07
CA ILE A 36 -5.17 -2.81 1.11
C ILE A 36 -5.06 -2.00 2.40
N THR A 37 -5.70 -2.48 3.46
CA THR A 37 -5.81 -1.78 4.76
C THR A 37 -4.75 -2.18 5.77
N MET A 38 -4.05 -3.31 5.55
CA MET A 38 -3.09 -3.88 6.50
C MET A 38 -1.95 -4.61 5.77
N PRO A 39 -0.80 -3.93 5.59
CA PRO A 39 0.50 -4.55 5.93
C PRO A 39 1.50 -3.49 6.43
N PRO A 40 2.78 -3.80 6.75
CA PRO A 40 3.75 -2.75 7.05
C PRO A 40 3.80 -1.71 5.92
N TYR A 41 3.49 -0.47 6.28
CA TYR A 41 3.69 0.68 5.42
C TYR A 41 5.18 0.92 5.24
N CYS A 42 5.58 1.51 4.12
CA CYS A 42 6.94 2.03 3.96
C CYS A 42 7.27 2.97 5.13
N ALA A 43 8.37 2.72 5.84
CA ALA A 43 8.75 3.49 7.04
C ALA A 43 8.93 4.99 6.76
N ASN A 44 9.37 5.35 5.55
CA ASN A 44 9.61 6.72 5.13
C ASN A 44 8.41 7.33 4.38
N ARG A 45 7.23 6.69 4.42
CA ARG A 45 6.02 7.06 3.68
C ARG A 45 5.68 8.54 3.78
N ASP A 46 5.72 9.10 4.98
CA ASP A 46 5.34 10.51 5.22
C ASP A 46 6.36 11.49 4.63
N VAL A 47 7.61 11.05 4.42
CA VAL A 47 8.69 11.88 3.87
C VAL A 47 8.66 11.90 2.34
N ILE A 48 8.36 10.76 1.71
CA ILE A 48 8.46 10.58 0.26
C ILE A 48 7.09 10.59 -0.45
N GLY A 49 5.99 10.60 0.29
CA GLY A 49 4.64 10.50 -0.26
C GLY A 49 4.36 9.16 -0.95
N CYS A 50 5.12 8.10 -0.63
CA CYS A 50 4.92 6.79 -1.25
C CYS A 50 3.67 6.14 -0.67
N ASN A 51 2.67 5.96 -1.52
CA ASN A 51 1.49 5.21 -1.15
C ASN A 51 1.66 3.69 -1.24
N TRP A 52 2.86 3.19 -1.51
CA TRP A 52 3.11 1.76 -1.68
C TRP A 52 3.25 1.06 -0.33
N ILE A 53 2.90 -0.22 -0.30
CA ILE A 53 3.28 -1.10 0.81
C ILE A 53 4.78 -1.37 0.78
N ALA A 54 5.38 -1.62 1.94
CA ALA A 54 6.72 -2.17 1.96
C ALA A 54 6.66 -3.60 1.42
N PRO A 55 7.53 -4.01 0.48
CA PRO A 55 7.66 -5.42 0.16
C PRO A 55 8.06 -6.14 1.46
N GLN A 56 7.42 -7.27 1.75
CA GLN A 56 7.90 -8.19 2.77
C GLN A 56 9.38 -8.44 2.44
N GLN A 57 10.31 -8.14 3.37
CA GLN A 57 11.72 -8.48 3.16
C GLN A 57 11.76 -9.96 2.79
N ALA A 58 12.15 -10.26 1.54
CA ALA A 58 12.47 -11.63 1.17
C ALA A 58 13.51 -12.10 2.19
N PRO A 59 13.37 -13.29 2.80
CA PRO A 59 14.44 -13.81 3.64
C PRO A 59 15.72 -13.73 2.82
N SER A 60 16.71 -13.04 3.37
CA SER A 60 18.05 -12.97 2.78
C SER A 60 18.51 -14.40 2.59
N VAL A 61 18.39 -14.91 1.37
CA VAL A 61 19.04 -16.15 0.98
C VAL A 61 20.51 -15.79 0.90
N GLU A 62 21.19 -15.85 2.04
CA GLU A 62 22.63 -16.00 2.07
C GLU A 62 22.94 -17.27 1.26
N PRO A 63 23.74 -17.21 0.19
CA PRO A 63 24.22 -18.45 -0.41
C PRO A 63 25.01 -19.19 0.67
N ALA A 64 24.54 -20.39 1.03
CA ALA A 64 25.26 -21.28 1.92
C ALA A 64 26.69 -21.50 1.37
N PRO A 65 27.71 -21.57 2.25
CA PRO A 65 29.12 -21.64 1.85
C PRO A 65 29.45 -22.86 1.01
#